data_AF-A0A8X7TVU6-F1
#
_entry.id   AF-A0A8X7TVU6-F1
#
_cell.length_a   1.000
_cell.length_b   1.000
_cell.length_c   1.000
_cell.angle_alpha   90.00
_cell.angle_beta   90.00
_cell.angle_gamma   90.00
#
_symmetry.space_group_name_H-M   'P 1'
#
loop_
_entity.id
_entity.type
_entity.pdbx_description
1 polymer ?
#
loop_
_entity_poly.entity_id
_entity_poly.type
_entity_poly.pdbx_seq_one_letter_code
_entity_poly.pdbx_strand_id
1 'polypeptide(L)'
;MMKRVELPIFDGEDTYGWIAVAERFFRMGEYDEMTKMRLVSVSLKGDVLSWFNSEILRRPFETWIEFKQRLIARFSESEAARS
;
A
#
# COMPACT_ATOMS: atom_id res chain seq x y z
N MET A 1 10.85 10.80 24.44
CA MET A 1 11.02 9.59 23.61
C MET A 1 10.12 9.73 22.40
N MET A 2 10.68 9.88 21.19
CA MET A 2 9.89 9.98 19.96
C MET A 2 9.37 8.57 19.63
N LYS A 3 8.06 8.40 19.44
CA LYS A 3 7.52 7.16 18.88
C LYS A 3 8.03 7.04 17.44
N ARG A 4 8.72 5.95 17.13
CA ARG A 4 9.04 5.59 15.75
C ARG A 4 7.71 5.25 15.08
N VAL A 5 7.32 6.05 14.09
CA VAL A 5 6.15 5.70 13.28
C VAL A 5 6.62 4.63 12.32
N GLU A 6 5.87 3.54 12.21
CA GLU A 6 6.10 2.45 11.26
C GLU A 6 4.91 2.36 10.31
N LEU A 7 5.16 1.96 9.06
CA LEU A 7 4.10 1.63 8.12
C LEU A 7 3.50 0.27 8.52
N PRO A 8 2.19 0.16 8.83
CA PRO A 8 1.61 -1.10 9.24
C PRO A 8 1.59 -2.10 8.07
N ILE A 9 1.64 -3.39 8.41
CA ILE A 9 1.50 -4.47 7.43
C ILE A 9 0.06 -4.50 6.90
N PHE A 10 -0.10 -4.70 5.59
CA PHE A 10 -1.37 -4.77 4.89
C PHE A 10 -1.65 -6.16 4.33
N ASP A 11 -2.83 -6.70 4.63
CA ASP A 11 -3.38 -7.96 4.09
C ASP A 11 -4.62 -7.78 3.20
N GLY A 12 -5.08 -6.55 2.99
CA GLY A 12 -6.26 -6.27 2.17
C GLY A 12 -7.51 -5.92 2.97
N GLU A 13 -7.45 -5.94 4.30
CA GLU A 13 -8.52 -5.45 5.18
C GLU A 13 -8.41 -3.93 5.39
N ASP A 14 -9.53 -3.22 5.32
CA ASP A 14 -9.61 -1.75 5.43
C ASP A 14 -8.67 -1.04 4.46
N THR A 15 -8.92 -1.25 3.15
CA THR A 15 -8.03 -0.70 2.10
C THR A 15 -7.90 0.81 2.21
N TYR A 16 -9.01 1.51 2.46
CA TYR A 16 -9.02 2.96 2.59
C TYR A 16 -8.33 3.43 3.88
N GLY A 17 -8.56 2.77 5.01
CA GLY A 17 -7.90 3.11 6.27
C GLY A 17 -6.40 2.87 6.22
N TRP A 18 -5.94 1.77 5.62
CA TRP A 18 -4.51 1.52 5.44
C TRP A 18 -3.85 2.59 4.55
N ILE A 19 -4.50 2.97 3.43
CA ILE A 19 -4.02 4.06 2.56
C ILE A 19 -3.88 5.37 3.36
N ALA A 20 -4.86 5.72 4.18
CA ALA A 20 -4.83 6.95 4.98
C ALA A 20 -3.64 6.95 5.98
N VAL A 21 -3.34 5.81 6.59
CA VAL A 21 -2.16 5.67 7.47
C VAL A 21 -0.86 5.78 6.68
N ALA A 22 -0.76 5.12 5.53
CA ALA A 22 0.41 5.17 4.66
C ALA A 22 0.71 6.59 4.17
N GLU A 23 -0.31 7.34 3.76
CA GLU A 23 -0.14 8.73 3.33
C GLU A 23 0.36 9.65 4.44
N ARG A 24 -0.12 9.45 5.67
CA ARG A 24 0.37 10.20 6.83
C ARG A 24 1.82 9.84 7.12
N PHE A 25 2.16 8.56 7.08
CA PHE A 25 3.53 8.09 7.28
C PHE A 25 4.50 8.67 6.24
N PHE A 26 4.14 8.64 4.96
CA PHE A 26 4.98 9.19 3.90
C PHE A 26 5.16 10.70 3.98
N ARG A 27 4.11 11.43 4.39
CA ARG A 27 4.18 12.88 4.59
C ARG A 27 5.11 13.27 5.73
N MET A 28 5.12 12.51 6.83
CA MET A 28 6.00 12.78 7.97
C MET A 28 7.47 12.44 7.67
N GLY A 29 7.72 11.42 6.83
CA GLY A 29 9.07 11.01 6.45
C GLY A 29 9.65 11.73 5.22
N GLU A 30 8.86 12.58 4.55
CA GLU A 30 9.23 13.28 3.31
C GLU A 30 9.82 12.35 2.23
N TYR A 31 9.30 11.13 2.14
CA TYR A 31 9.84 10.11 1.22
C TYR A 31 9.51 10.42 -0.24
N ASP A 32 10.46 10.13 -1.14
CA ASP A 32 10.25 10.16 -2.58
C ASP A 32 9.44 8.94 -3.07
N GLU A 33 8.97 8.98 -4.33
CA GLU A 33 8.13 7.93 -4.90
C GLU A 33 8.78 6.54 -4.88
N MET A 34 10.08 6.47 -5.21
CA MET A 34 10.84 5.22 -5.18
C MET A 34 10.92 4.63 -3.77
N THR A 35 11.17 5.46 -2.76
CA THR A 35 11.24 5.05 -1.35
C THR A 35 9.88 4.63 -0.84
N LYS A 36 8.80 5.34 -1.20
CA LYS A 36 7.44 4.90 -0.90
C LYS A 36 7.17 3.51 -1.44
N MET A 37 7.48 3.23 -2.71
CA MET A 37 7.27 1.91 -3.31
C MET A 37 8.06 0.79 -2.62
N ARG A 38 9.30 1.05 -2.19
CA ARG A 38 10.10 0.10 -1.40
C ARG A 38 9.52 -0.16 -0.01
N LEU A 39 8.99 0.88 0.65
CA LEU A 39 8.36 0.73 1.96
C LEU A 39 7.02 -0.01 1.86
N VAL A 40 6.25 0.27 0.81
CA VAL A 40 5.05 -0.51 0.47
C VAL A 40 5.40 -1.97 0.30
N SER A 41 6.39 -2.32 -0.53
CA SER A 41 6.68 -3.73 -0.86
C SER A 41 7.00 -4.59 0.36
N VAL A 42 7.66 -4.04 1.38
CA VAL A 42 7.97 -4.73 2.64
C VAL A 42 6.83 -4.72 3.66
N SER A 43 5.76 -3.97 3.37
CA SER A 43 4.59 -3.81 4.23
C SER A 43 3.35 -4.54 3.71
N LEU A 44 3.49 -5.44 2.73
CA LEU A 44 2.39 -6.25 2.20
C LEU A 44 2.54 -7.71 2.64
N LYS A 45 1.42 -8.40 2.88
CA LYS A 45 1.38 -9.85 3.12
C LYS A 45 0.22 -10.51 2.39
N GLY A 46 0.22 -11.85 2.38
CA GLY A 46 -0.88 -12.65 1.82
C GLY A 46 -1.16 -12.36 0.35
N ASP A 47 -2.45 -12.31 -0.01
CA ASP A 47 -2.90 -12.13 -1.39
C ASP A 47 -2.49 -10.78 -1.97
N VAL A 48 -2.36 -9.74 -1.14
CA VAL A 48 -1.93 -8.41 -1.59
C VAL A 48 -0.47 -8.44 -2.03
N LEU A 49 0.41 -9.12 -1.29
CA LEU A 49 1.82 -9.27 -1.69
C LEU A 49 1.95 -10.08 -2.98
N SER A 50 1.20 -11.18 -3.09
CA SER A 50 1.17 -12.01 -4.31
C SER A 50 0.72 -11.20 -5.53
N TRP A 51 -0.34 -10.41 -5.38
CA TRP A 51 -0.82 -9.50 -6.41
C TRP A 51 0.23 -8.44 -6.78
N PHE A 52 0.82 -7.77 -5.79
CA PHE A 52 1.83 -6.73 -6.01
C PHE A 52 3.03 -7.25 -6.80
N ASN A 53 3.53 -8.44 -6.46
CA ASN A 53 4.64 -9.07 -7.19
C ASN A 53 4.26 -9.38 -8.64
N SER A 54 3.02 -9.83 -8.88
CA SER A 54 2.54 -10.08 -10.24
C SER A 54 2.40 -8.81 -11.07
N GLU A 55 1.97 -7.70 -10.46
CA GLU A 55 1.86 -6.39 -11.10
C GLU A 55 3.24 -5.83 -11.46
N ILE A 56 4.23 -5.93 -10.55
CA ILE A 56 5.60 -5.46 -10.83
C ILE A 56 6.21 -6.16 -12.04
N LEU A 57 5.96 -7.46 -12.22
CA LEU A 57 6.48 -8.21 -13.37
C LEU A 57 5.85 -7.80 -14.69
N ARG A 58 4.60 -7.32 -14.67
CA ARG A 58 3.87 -6.89 -15.88
C ARG A 58 4.06 -5.42 -16.19
N ARG A 59 3.83 -4.57 -15.19
CA ARG A 59 3.92 -3.11 -15.27
C ARG A 59 4.20 -2.56 -13.87
N PRO A 60 5.48 -2.29 -13.56
CA PRO A 60 5.89 -1.68 -12.30
C PRO A 60 5.10 -0.43 -11.96
N PHE A 61 4.94 -0.17 -10.66
CA PHE A 61 4.37 1.06 -10.16
C PHE A 61 5.43 2.16 -10.20
N GLU A 62 5.16 3.24 -10.92
CA GLU A 62 6.08 4.39 -10.98
C GLU A 62 5.78 5.40 -9.86
N THR A 63 4.54 5.44 -9.39
CA THR A 63 4.08 6.38 -8.37
C THR A 63 3.14 5.74 -7.35
N TRP A 64 3.08 6.34 -6.17
CA TRP A 64 2.11 6.05 -5.12
C TRP A 64 0.67 6.22 -5.59
N ILE A 65 0.40 7.21 -6.43
CA ILE A 65 -0.93 7.45 -6.99
C ILE A 65 -1.37 6.25 -7.84
N GLU A 66 -0.49 5.78 -8.72
CA GLU A 66 -0.76 4.62 -9.56
C GLU A 66 -0.99 3.35 -8.72
N PHE A 67 -0.13 3.11 -7.73
CA PHE A 67 -0.31 1.99 -6.80
C PHE A 67 -1.67 2.03 -6.11
N LYS A 68 -2.06 3.17 -5.52
CA LYS A 68 -3.36 3.32 -4.85
C LYS A 68 -4.54 3.04 -5.77
N GLN A 69 -4.51 3.56 -7.00
CA GLN A 69 -5.59 3.37 -7.96
C GLN A 69 -5.81 1.88 -8.27
N ARG A 70 -4.73 1.15 -8.55
CA ARG A 70 -4.83 -0.29 -8.83
C ARG A 70 -5.19 -1.10 -7.59
N LEU A 71 -4.70 -0.70 -6.42
CA LEU A 71 -5.03 -1.34 -5.14
C LEU A 71 -6.53 -1.23 -4.83
N ILE A 72 -7.08 -0.02 -4.92
CA ILE A 72 -8.51 0.25 -4.70
C ILE A 72 -9.36 -0.54 -5.69
N ALA A 73 -9.02 -0.48 -6.98
CA ALA A 73 -9.74 -1.23 -8.01
C ALA A 73 -9.75 -2.75 -7.75
N ARG A 74 -8.69 -3.29 -7.11
CA ARG A 74 -8.55 -4.74 -6.89
C ARG A 74 -9.15 -5.22 -5.57
N PHE A 75 -9.07 -4.43 -4.51
CA PHE A 75 -9.38 -4.87 -3.14
C PHE A 75 -10.59 -4.17 -2.51
N SER A 76 -10.98 -2.98 -2.95
CA SER A 76 -12.12 -2.26 -2.37
C SER A 76 -13.48 -2.86 -2.73
N GLU A 77 -13.63 -3.46 -3.91
CA GLU A 77 -14.86 -4.21 -4.27
C GLU A 77 -15.00 -5.51 -3.45
N SER A 78 -13.86 -6.14 -3.12
CA SER A 78 -13.83 -7.37 -2.33
C SER A 78 -14.21 -7.18 -0.86
N GLU A 79 -14.08 -5.94 -0.37
CA GLU A 79 -14.39 -5.53 0.99
C GLU A 79 -15.89 -5.23 1.14
N ALA A 80 -16.47 -4.53 0.15
CA ALA A 80 -17.91 -4.31 0.07
C ALA A 80 -18.72 -5.61 -0.04
N ALA A 81 -18.16 -6.65 -0.66
CA ALA A 81 -18.81 -7.97 -0.76
C ALA A 81 -18.69 -8.83 0.52
N ARG A 82 -17.86 -8.42 1.49
CA ARG A 82 -17.62 -9.12 2.77
C ARG A 82 -18.31 -8.44 3.97
N SER A 83 -18.86 -7.24 3.79
CA SER A 83 -19.69 -6.50 4.76
C SER A 83 -21.17 -6.81 4.58
#